data_AF-A0A9D7XW21-F1
#
_entry.id   AF-A0A9D7XW21-F1
#
_cell.length_a   1.000
_cell.length_b   1.000
_cell.length_c   1.000
_cell.angle_alpha   90.00
_cell.angle_beta   90.00
_cell.angle_gamma   90.00
#
_symmetry.space_group_name_H-M   'P 1'
#
loop_
_entity.id
_entity.type
_entity.pdbx_description
1 polymer ?
#
loop_
_entity_poly.entity_id
_entity_poly.type
_entity_poly.pdbx_seq_one_letter_code
_entity_poly.pdbx_strand_id
1 'polypeptide(L)' 'MRWFDLKRTGRAIEVMNNAKGVGGASLGYHLDENRLFWPIPQAELDKNSNLTQNPGY' A
#
# COMPACT_ATOMS: atom_id res chain seq x y z
N MET A 1 7.67 8.28 -8.92
CA MET A 1 8.51 7.10 -9.24
C MET A 1 9.00 6.34 -7.99
N ARG A 2 9.23 6.98 -6.84
CA ARG A 2 9.75 6.33 -5.61
C ARG A 2 8.86 5.24 -4.96
N TRP A 3 7.53 5.36 -5.03
CA TRP A 3 6.62 4.38 -4.39
C TRP A 3 6.73 2.98 -4.99
N PHE A 4 6.71 2.87 -6.32
CA PHE A 4 6.80 1.58 -7.00
C PHE A 4 8.14 0.88 -6.74
N ASP A 5 9.23 1.65 -6.62
CA ASP A 5 10.54 1.12 -6.26
C ASP A 5 10.54 0.51 -4.85
N LEU A 6 9.98 1.21 -3.87
CA LEU A 6 9.88 0.69 -2.51
C LEU A 6 9.03 -0.59 -2.44
N LYS A 7 7.95 -0.66 -3.23
CA LYS A 7 7.12 -1.86 -3.31
C LYS A 7 7.85 -3.04 -3.94
N ARG A 8 8.50 -2.86 -5.10
CA ARG A 8 9.20 -3.96 -5.78
C ARG A 8 10.41 -4.49 -5.00
N THR A 9 11.02 -3.67 -4.14
CA THR A 9 12.14 -4.11 -3.28
C THR A 9 11.69 -4.61 -1.91
N GLY A 10 10.39 -4.65 -1.61
CA GLY A 10 9.88 -5.05 -0.30
C GLY A 10 10.20 -4.08 0.85
N ARG A 11 10.54 -2.82 0.54
CA ARG A 11 11.00 -1.81 1.52
C ARG A 11 9.92 -0.78 1.88
N ALA A 12 8.74 -0.89 1.29
CA ALA A 12 7.67 0.11 1.46
C ALA A 12 7.25 0.28 2.93
N ILE A 13 6.99 -0.81 3.64
CA ILE A 13 6.56 -0.80 5.05
C ILE A 13 7.64 -0.13 5.93
N GLU A 14 8.88 -0.62 5.84
CA GLU A 14 10.02 -0.09 6.59
C GLU A 14 10.21 1.42 6.35
N VAL A 15 10.26 1.83 5.09
CA VAL A 15 10.59 3.21 4.73
C VAL A 15 9.45 4.17 5.06
N MET A 16 8.19 3.78 4.84
CA MET A 16 7.05 4.64 5.11
C MET A 16 6.83 4.81 6.61
N ASN A 17 6.89 3.73 7.39
CA ASN A 17 6.65 3.80 8.83
C ASN A 17 7.77 4.55 9.57
N ASN A 18 8.98 4.59 9.01
CA ASN A 18 10.11 5.37 9.54
C ASN A 18 10.23 6.78 8.93
N ALA A 19 9.29 7.21 8.07
CA ALA A 19 9.37 8.51 7.42
C ALA A 19 9.22 9.65 8.43
N LYS A 20 10.12 10.62 8.34
CA LYS A 20 10.17 11.80 9.21
C LYS A 20 9.94 13.07 8.40
N GLY A 21 9.22 14.01 9.02
CA GLY A 21 8.96 15.35 8.49
C GLY A 21 10.03 16.35 8.89
N VAL A 22 9.72 17.63 8.67
CA VAL A 22 10.57 18.75 9.07
C VAL A 22 10.82 18.70 10.59
N GLY A 23 12.07 18.88 11.01
CA GLY A 23 12.45 18.79 12.42
C GLY A 23 12.60 17.36 12.96
N GLY A 24 12.53 16.33 12.10
CA GLY A 24 12.78 14.94 12.49
C GLY A 24 11.62 14.24 13.19
N ALA A 25 10.46 14.90 13.29
CA ALA A 25 9.24 14.30 13.81
C ALA A 25 8.75 13.17 12.90
N SER A 26 8.26 12.07 13.46
CA SER A 26 7.63 11.01 12.69
C SER A 26 6.38 11.53 11.99
N LEU A 27 6.16 11.10 10.74
CA LEU A 27 4.93 11.41 10.01
C LEU A 27 3.74 10.53 10.43
N GLY A 28 3.97 9.53 11.29
CA GLY A 28 2.88 8.72 11.87
C GLY A 28 2.20 7.79 10.87
N TYR A 29 2.90 7.37 9.80
CA TYR A 29 2.34 6.39 8.89
C TYR A 29 2.26 5.01 9.56
N HIS A 30 1.13 4.34 9.30
CA HIS A 30 0.87 2.96 9.70
C HIS A 30 0.54 2.14 8.45
N LEU A 31 1.60 1.83 7.69
CA LEU A 31 1.54 0.97 6.53
C LEU A 31 1.75 -0.49 6.95
N ASP A 32 0.92 -1.37 6.42
CA ASP A 32 0.99 -2.83 6.57
C ASP A 32 0.84 -3.49 5.19
N GLU A 33 0.89 -4.83 5.14
CA GLU A 33 0.83 -5.60 3.88
C GLU A 33 -0.49 -5.40 3.12
N ASN A 34 -1.61 -5.25 3.85
CA ASN A 34 -2.95 -5.03 3.29
C ASN A 34 -3.08 -3.66 2.60
N ARG A 35 -2.21 -2.71 2.95
CA ARG A 35 -2.19 -1.35 2.42
C ARG A 35 -1.18 -1.14 1.29
N LEU A 36 -0.55 -2.22 0.79
CA LEU A 36 0.38 -2.15 -0.35
C LEU A 36 -0.32 -2.08 -1.72
N PHE A 37 -1.57 -2.56 -1.77
CA PHE A 37 -2.38 -2.64 -2.97
C PHE A 37 -3.65 -1.80 -2.82
N TRP A 38 -4.09 -1.24 -3.93
CA TRP A 38 -5.39 -0.55 -4.01
C TRP A 38 -6.50 -1.59 -4.18
N PRO A 39 -7.74 -1.30 -3.75
CA PRO A 39 -8.84 -2.19 -4.03
C PRO A 39 -9.06 -2.30 -5.53
N ILE A 40 -9.38 -3.51 -5.98
CA ILE A 40 -9.99 -3.72 -7.28
C ILE A 40 -11.38 -3.08 -7.25
N PRO A 41 -11.76 -2.24 -8.23
CA PRO A 41 -13.08 -1.62 -8.25
C PRO A 41 -14.21 -2.66 -8.22
N GLN A 42 -15.24 -2.42 -7.40
CA GLN A 42 -16.35 -3.37 -7.22
C GLN A 42 -17.03 -3.73 -8.55
N ALA A 43 -17.21 -2.74 -9.43
CA ALA A 43 -17.82 -2.97 -10.75
C ALA A 43 -17.03 -3.95 -11.64
N GLU A 44 -15.72 -4.13 -11.42
CA GLU A 44 -14.92 -5.12 -12.15
C GLU A 44 -15.03 -6.52 -11.51
N LEU A 45 -15.14 -6.60 -10.18
CA LEU A 45 -15.43 -7.84 -9.46
C LEU A 45 -16.82 -8.39 -9.85
N ASP A 46 -17.83 -7.52 -9.91
CA ASP A 46 -19.20 -7.90 -10.25
C ASP A 46 -19.32 -8.47 -11.69
N LYS A 47 -18.44 -8.05 -12.61
CA LYS A 47 -18.41 -8.52 -13.99
C LYS A 47 -17.68 -9.85 -14.18
N ASN A 48 -16.81 -10.23 -13.27
CA ASN A 48 -15.98 -11.42 -13.42
C ASN A 48 -15.85 -12.16 -12.08
N SER A 49 -16.65 -13.22 -11.94
CA SER A 49 -16.69 -14.08 -10.76
C SER A 49 -15.37 -14.81 -10.45
N ASN A 50 -14.39 -14.81 -11.37
CA ASN A 50 -13.07 -15.39 -11.15
C ASN A 50 -12.07 -14.38 -10.56
N LEU A 51 -12.42 -13.10 -10.46
CA LEU A 51 -11.59 -12.11 -9.77
C LEU A 51 -11.86 -12.16 -8.27
N THR A 52 -10.78 -12.22 -7.49
CA THR A 52 -10.83 -12.06 -6.03
C THR A 52 -10.19 -10.73 -5.65
N GLN A 53 -10.72 -10.11 -4.60
CA GLN A 53 -10.21 -8.84 -4.10
C GLN A 53 -8.78 -8.97 -3.55
N ASN A 54 -8.04 -7.85 -3.56
CA ASN A 54 -6.73 -7.74 -2.93
C ASN A 54 -6.86 -7.85 -1.38
N PRO A 55 -5.87 -8.43 -0.68
CA PRO A 55 -5.88 -8.52 0.78
C PRO A 55 -6.15 -7.16 1.43
N GLY A 56 -7.09 -7.12 2.38
CA GLY A 56 -7.46 -5.91 3.12
C GLY A 56 -8.72 -5.17 2.65
N TYR A 57 -9.38 -5.64 1.58
CA TYR A 57 -10.61 -5.06 1.04
C TYR A 57 -11.69 -6.11 0.78
#